data_AF-A0A525CFD3-F1
#
_entry.id   AF-A0A525CFD3-F1
#
_cell.length_a   1.000
_cell.length_b   1.000
_cell.length_c   1.000
_cell.angle_alpha   90.00
_cell.angle_beta   90.00
_cell.angle_gamma   90.00
#
_symmetry.space_group_name_H-M   'P 1'
#
loop_
_entity.id
_entity.type
_entity.pdbx_description
1 polymer ?
#
loop_
_entity_poly.entity_id
_entity_poly.type
_entity_poly.pdbx_seq_one_letter_code
_entity_poly.pdbx_strand_id
1 'polypeptide(L)' 'DKQIAATALVYGLTVVTRNESDFRKTGVKLLNPFS' A
#
# COMPACT_ATOMS: atom_id res chain seq x y z
N ASP A 1 8.48 -1.15 -3.43
CA ASP A 1 7.17 -1.68 -2.96
C ASP A 1 7.23 -2.11 -1.51
N LYS A 2 8.07 -3.10 -1.17
CA LYS A 2 8.14 -3.66 0.19
C LYS A 2 8.55 -2.67 1.29
N GLN A 3 9.41 -1.69 1.00
CA GLN A 3 9.78 -0.65 1.99
C GLN A 3 8.63 0.33 2.24
N ILE A 4 7.94 0.77 1.19
CA ILE A 4 6.76 1.65 1.31
C ILE A 4 5.65 0.94 2.10
N ALA A 5 5.42 -0.34 1.80
CA ALA A 5 4.51 -1.20 2.56
C ALA A 5 4.92 -1.32 4.04
N ALA A 6 6.19 -1.59 4.32
CA ALA A 6 6.68 -1.69 5.70
C ALA A 6 6.48 -0.38 6.47
N THR A 7 6.81 0.77 5.87
CA THR A 7 6.56 2.09 6.47
C THR A 7 5.07 2.29 6.73
N ALA A 8 4.20 1.98 5.77
CA ALA A 8 2.76 2.13 5.96
C ALA A 8 2.22 1.23 7.08
N LEU A 9 2.74 0.02 7.24
CA LEU A 9 2.36 -0.87 8.35
C LEU A 9 2.85 -0.35 9.70
N VAL A 10 4.12 0.07 9.78
CA VAL A 10 4.72 0.55 11.03
C VAL A 10 3.99 1.79 11.55
N TYR A 11 3.59 2.68 10.66
CA TYR A 11 2.95 3.95 11.02
C TYR A 11 1.41 3.95 10.84
N GLY A 12 0.80 2.81 10.49
CA GLY A 12 -0.65 2.69 10.32
C GLY A 12 -1.23 3.53 9.16
N LEU A 13 -0.44 3.80 8.13
CA LEU A 13 -0.80 4.63 6.98
C LEU A 13 -1.50 3.80 5.88
N THR A 14 -2.16 4.50 4.95
CA THR A 14 -2.75 3.93 3.74
C THR A 14 -1.88 4.26 2.53
N VAL A 15 -1.52 3.24 1.75
CA VAL A 15 -0.77 3.40 0.50
C VAL A 15 -1.73 3.76 -0.62
N VAL A 16 -1.59 4.97 -1.15
CA VAL A 16 -2.34 5.41 -2.33
C VAL A 16 -1.54 5.04 -3.58
N THR A 17 -2.07 4.16 -4.43
CA THR A 17 -1.35 3.67 -5.61
C THR A 17 -2.31 3.25 -6.71
N ARG A 18 -1.89 3.44 -7.96
CA ARG A 18 -2.55 2.85 -9.13
C ARG A 18 -2.25 1.35 -9.24
N ASN A 19 -1.07 0.91 -8.78
CA ASN A 19 -0.61 -0.46 -8.94
C ASN A 19 -0.88 -1.29 -7.67
N GLU A 20 -2.14 -1.55 -7.37
CA GLU A 20 -2.52 -2.31 -6.17
C GLU A 20 -1.90 -3.71 -6.13
N SER A 21 -1.68 -4.35 -7.27
CA SER A 21 -1.21 -5.75 -7.33
C SER A 21 0.14 -5.94 -6.66
N ASP A 22 1.02 -4.94 -6.73
CA ASP A 22 2.36 -5.00 -6.12
C ASP A 22 2.29 -5.00 -4.59
N PHE A 23 1.23 -4.41 -4.04
CA PHE A 23 1.07 -4.21 -2.60
C PHE A 23 0.04 -5.17 -1.97
N ARG A 24 -0.81 -5.83 -2.75
CA ARG A 24 -1.82 -6.79 -2.26
C ARG A 24 -1.24 -7.89 -1.36
N LYS A 25 -0.02 -8.35 -1.65
CA LYS A 25 0.65 -9.40 -0.87
C LYS A 25 1.30 -8.90 0.43
N THR A 26 1.29 -7.59 0.67
CA THR A 26 1.97 -6.97 1.82
C THR A 26 1.06 -6.74 3.03
N GLY A 27 -0.26 -6.83 2.85
CA GLY A 27 -1.24 -6.61 3.93
C GLY A 27 -1.47 -5.14 4.32
N VAL A 28 -0.88 -4.19 3.59
CA VAL A 28 -1.10 -2.76 3.83
C VAL A 28 -2.49 -2.32 3.38
N LYS A 29 -3.01 -1.25 3.99
CA LYS A 29 -4.23 -0.58 3.49
C LYS A 29 -3.91 0.09 2.16
N LEU A 30 -4.75 -0.14 1.16
CA LEU A 30 -4.59 0.40 -0.19
C LEU A 30 -5.76 1.30 -0.58
N LEU A 31 -5.46 2.34 -1.36
CA LEU A 31 -6.45 3.21 -1.99
C LEU A 31 -6.01 3.50 -3.43
N ASN A 32 -6.84 3.18 -4.42
CA ASN A 32 -6.58 3.53 -5.81
C ASN A 32 -7.46 4.73 -6.23
N PRO A 33 -6.87 5.90 -6.51
CA PRO A 33 -7.62 7.11 -6.84
C PRO A 33 -8.13 7.14 -8.29
N PHE A 34 -7.84 6.11 -9.09
CA PHE A 34 -8.28 5.97 -10.48
C PHE A 34 -9.30 4.85 -10.66
N SER A 35 -9.85 4.33 -9.56
CA SER A 35 -10.99 3.43 -9.52
C SER A 35 -12.31 4.18 -9.70
#